data_AF-F0J2D5-F1
#
_entry.id   AF-F0J2D5-F1
#
_cell.length_a   1.000
_cell.length_b   1.000
_cell.length_c   1.000
_cell.angle_alpha   90.00
_cell.angle_beta   90.00
_cell.angle_gamma   90.00
#
_symmetry.space_group_name_H-M   'P 1'
#
loop_
_entity.id
_entity.type
_entity.pdbx_description
1 polymer ?
#
loop_
_entity_poly.entity_id
_entity_poly.type
_entity_poly.pdbx_seq_one_letter_code
_entity_poly.pdbx_strand_id
1 'polypeptide(L)'
;MAGADPHLAHPPAAMVPAAEVLGLHRAVRACLGAGPGGAVLRAAGEATGRYLLAHRIPRPVRLALRAAPAPLAARLLVAAIRRHAWTFGMPDGLDAAWRGGLRLFLAANPIAVPGAAGPGCDFHAGTFEVLFQALVDRHLVVRETACRAAGHPACVFAIRRG
;
A
#
# COMPACT_ATOMS: atom_id res chain seq x y z
N MET A 1 4.53 29.74 -1.57
CA MET A 1 5.76 29.59 -0.76
C MET A 1 5.56 28.37 0.12
N ALA A 2 6.10 27.21 -0.29
CA ALA A 2 5.99 25.99 0.50
C ALA A 2 6.96 26.10 1.68
N GLY A 3 6.42 26.29 2.88
CA GLY A 3 7.22 26.15 4.10
C GLY A 3 7.79 24.74 4.13
N ALA A 4 9.10 24.63 4.39
CA ALA A 4 9.75 23.34 4.57
C ALA A 4 8.98 22.57 5.65
N ASP A 5 8.43 21.43 5.26
CA ASP A 5 7.67 20.57 6.16
C ASP A 5 8.58 20.26 7.38
N PRO A 6 8.17 20.58 8.62
CA PRO A 6 8.97 20.30 9.80
C PRO A 6 9.40 18.83 9.91
N HIS A 7 8.66 17.91 9.29
CA HIS A 7 9.02 16.48 9.20
C HIS A 7 10.24 16.20 8.32
N LEU A 8 10.59 17.10 7.38
CA LEU A 8 11.81 16.96 6.57
C LEU A 8 13.06 17.29 7.38
N ALA A 9 12.97 18.26 8.29
CA ALA A 9 14.05 18.62 9.19
C ALA A 9 14.15 17.67 10.40
N HIS A 10 12.99 17.21 10.90
CA HIS A 10 12.89 16.34 12.07
C HIS A 10 11.92 15.20 11.76
N PRO A 11 12.40 14.07 11.21
CA PRO A 11 11.53 12.96 10.89
C PRO A 11 10.82 12.47 12.17
N PRO A 12 9.53 12.13 12.08
CA PRO A 12 8.74 11.78 13.25
C PRO A 12 9.29 10.53 13.92
N ALA A 13 9.56 10.63 15.23
CA ALA A 13 10.03 9.51 16.05
C ALA A 13 8.89 8.62 16.56
N ALA A 14 7.64 9.05 16.37
CA ALA A 14 6.42 8.38 16.79
C ALA A 14 5.40 8.30 15.64
N MET A 15 4.29 7.60 15.88
CA MET A 15 3.20 7.51 14.91
C MET A 15 2.58 8.90 14.69
N VAL A 16 2.52 9.33 13.44
CA VAL A 16 1.88 10.60 13.05
C VAL A 16 0.37 10.44 12.90
N PRO A 17 -0.42 11.51 13.15
CA PRO A 17 -1.85 11.50 12.86
C PRO A 17 -2.14 11.17 11.40
N ALA A 18 -3.14 10.32 11.16
CA ALA A 18 -3.54 9.92 9.82
C ALA A 18 -3.93 11.13 8.94
N ALA A 19 -4.51 12.17 9.53
CA ALA A 19 -4.88 13.41 8.84
C ALA A 19 -3.68 14.13 8.20
N GLU A 20 -2.51 14.12 8.85
CA GLU A 20 -1.28 14.73 8.32
C GLU A 20 -0.77 13.96 7.09
N VAL A 21 -0.73 12.64 7.17
CA VAL A 21 -0.35 11.77 6.05
C VAL A 21 -1.30 11.98 4.86
N LEU A 22 -2.60 12.07 5.12
CA LEU A 22 -3.60 12.35 4.09
C LEU A 22 -3.43 13.74 3.48
N GLY A 23 -3.07 14.74 4.29
CA GLY A 23 -2.72 16.07 3.83
C GLY A 23 -1.53 16.04 2.86
N LEU A 24 -0.47 15.31 3.20
CA LEU A 24 0.71 15.14 2.34
C LEU A 24 0.35 14.46 1.02
N HIS A 25 -0.45 13.38 1.06
CA HIS A 25 -0.90 12.70 -0.16
C HIS A 25 -1.68 13.63 -1.10
N ARG A 26 -2.56 14.48 -0.54
CA ARG A 26 -3.31 15.47 -1.32
C ARG A 26 -2.39 16.54 -1.88
N ALA A 27 -1.45 17.04 -1.08
CA ALA A 27 -0.49 18.07 -1.50
C ALA A 27 0.40 17.56 -2.66
N VAL A 28 0.91 16.33 -2.58
CA VAL A 28 1.70 15.71 -3.66
C VAL A 28 0.90 15.69 -4.97
N ARG A 29 -0.37 15.25 -4.94
CA ARG A 29 -1.21 15.25 -6.14
C ARG A 29 -1.54 16.64 -6.65
N ALA A 30 -1.81 17.59 -5.75
CA ALA A 30 -2.13 18.96 -6.13
C ALA A 30 -0.93 19.66 -6.78
N CYS A 31 0.28 19.46 -6.26
CA CYS A 31 1.49 20.09 -6.76
C CYS A 31 2.06 19.43 -8.02
N LEU A 32 1.95 18.10 -8.14
CA LEU A 32 2.64 17.33 -9.18
C LEU A 32 1.70 16.70 -10.22
N GLY A 33 0.39 16.80 -10.02
CA GLY A 33 -0.61 16.14 -10.87
C GLY A 33 -0.66 14.62 -10.70
N ALA A 34 -1.51 13.96 -11.49
CA ALA A 34 -1.79 12.52 -11.35
C ALA A 34 -0.59 11.63 -11.71
N GLY A 35 0.10 11.90 -12.81
CA GLY A 35 1.22 11.06 -13.29
C GLY A 35 2.46 11.17 -12.38
N PRO A 36 3.12 12.34 -12.35
CA PRO A 36 4.30 12.53 -11.50
C PRO A 36 4.00 12.36 -10.00
N GLY A 37 2.85 12.85 -9.52
CA GLY A 37 2.43 12.64 -8.14
C GLY A 37 2.18 11.16 -7.80
N GLY A 38 1.59 10.40 -8.73
CA GLY A 38 1.43 8.94 -8.59
C GLY A 38 2.76 8.21 -8.49
N ALA A 39 3.75 8.58 -9.31
CA ALA A 39 5.11 8.01 -9.23
C ALA A 39 5.79 8.29 -7.89
N VAL A 40 5.67 9.52 -7.36
CA VAL A 40 6.19 9.87 -6.03
C VAL A 40 5.50 9.07 -4.93
N LEU A 41 4.17 8.97 -4.97
CA LEU A 41 3.41 8.20 -3.98
C LEU A 41 3.72 6.70 -4.06
N ARG A 42 3.95 6.17 -5.27
CA ARG A 42 4.41 4.80 -5.44
C ARG A 42 5.78 4.57 -4.80
N ALA A 43 6.75 5.43 -5.10
CA ALA A 43 8.08 5.35 -4.51
C ALA A 43 8.03 5.45 -2.97
N ALA A 44 7.15 6.31 -2.43
CA ALA A 44 6.90 6.39 -0.99
C ALA A 44 6.35 5.06 -0.44
N GLY A 45 5.37 4.46 -1.12
CA GLY A 45 4.83 3.15 -0.74
C GLY A 45 5.88 2.04 -0.78
N GLU A 46 6.73 2.01 -1.80
CA GLU A 46 7.85 1.07 -1.89
C GLU A 46 8.84 1.25 -0.73
N ALA A 47 9.14 2.50 -0.37
CA ALA A 47 9.97 2.81 0.79
C ALA A 47 9.32 2.34 2.09
N THR A 48 8.01 2.52 2.26
CA THR A 48 7.25 1.96 3.38
C THR A 48 7.33 0.43 3.40
N GLY A 49 7.15 -0.25 2.27
CA GLY A 49 7.30 -1.70 2.17
C GLY A 49 8.69 -2.19 2.63
N ARG A 50 9.75 -1.51 2.17
CA ARG A 50 11.13 -1.79 2.60
C ARG A 50 11.34 -1.55 4.10
N TYR A 51 10.80 -0.46 4.64
CA TYR A 51 10.84 -0.17 6.07
C TYR A 51 10.16 -1.28 6.89
N LEU A 52 8.98 -1.75 6.47
CA LEU A 52 8.26 -2.82 7.15
C LEU A 52 9.06 -4.13 7.17
N LEU A 53 9.66 -4.51 6.04
CA LEU A 53 10.51 -5.69 5.96
C LEU A 53 11.73 -5.59 6.89
N ALA A 54 12.33 -4.40 7.00
CA ALA A 54 13.52 -4.20 7.82
C ALA A 54 13.19 -4.14 9.33
N HIS A 55 12.09 -3.48 9.71
CA HIS A 55 11.87 -3.07 11.11
C HIS A 55 10.59 -3.64 11.75
N ARG A 56 9.61 -4.10 10.98
CA ARG A 56 8.28 -4.47 11.50
C ARG A 56 7.89 -5.93 11.29
N ILE A 57 8.49 -6.63 10.32
CA ILE A 57 8.24 -8.05 10.05
C ILE A 57 9.46 -8.85 10.54
N PRO A 58 9.38 -9.61 11.64
CA PRO A 58 10.53 -10.31 12.22
C PRO A 58 11.24 -11.27 11.25
N ARG A 59 12.57 -11.39 11.37
CA ARG A 59 13.41 -12.27 10.52
C ARG A 59 12.88 -13.72 10.41
N PRO A 60 12.48 -14.40 11.50
CA PRO A 60 11.97 -15.77 11.42
C PRO A 60 10.71 -15.87 10.56
N VAL A 61 9.81 -14.89 10.67
CA VAL A 61 8.57 -14.82 9.87
C VAL A 61 8.90 -14.66 8.40
N ARG A 62 9.87 -13.80 8.06
CA ARG A 62 10.30 -13.62 6.66
C ARG A 62 10.89 -14.91 6.08
N LEU A 63 11.70 -15.62 6.84
CA LEU A 63 12.31 -16.88 6.40
C LEU A 63 11.24 -17.97 6.19
N ALA A 64 10.31 -18.11 7.15
CA ALA A 64 9.21 -19.06 7.05
C ALA A 64 8.32 -18.80 5.84
N LEU A 65 7.97 -17.54 5.58
CA LEU A 65 7.17 -17.17 4.40
C LEU A 65 7.89 -17.48 3.09
N ARG A 66 9.20 -17.24 3.03
CA ARG A 66 10.01 -17.52 1.83
C ARG A 66 10.23 -19.02 1.57
N ALA A 67 10.24 -19.84 2.61
CA ALA A 67 10.36 -21.29 2.48
C ALA A 67 9.02 -21.96 2.11
N ALA A 68 7.90 -21.30 2.40
CA ALA A 68 6.58 -21.82 2.09
C ALA A 68 6.28 -21.75 0.58
N PRO A 69 5.48 -22.68 0.04
CA PRO A 69 4.93 -22.57 -1.31
C PRO A 69 4.19 -21.24 -1.52
N ALA A 70 4.37 -20.60 -2.66
CA ALA A 70 3.83 -19.27 -2.94
C ALA A 70 2.33 -19.08 -2.60
N PRO A 71 1.41 -20.03 -2.88
CA PRO A 71 0.00 -19.87 -2.49
C PRO A 71 -0.21 -19.79 -0.98
N LEU A 72 0.57 -20.53 -0.19
CA LEU A 72 0.51 -20.53 1.27
C LEU A 72 1.13 -19.25 1.82
N ALA A 73 2.31 -18.87 1.31
CA ALA A 73 2.97 -17.61 1.67
C ALA A 73 2.04 -16.41 1.42
N ALA A 74 1.35 -16.39 0.27
CA ALA A 74 0.37 -15.34 -0.05
C ALA A 74 -0.78 -15.32 0.96
N ARG A 75 -1.37 -16.47 1.31
CA ARG A 75 -2.47 -16.54 2.30
C ARG A 75 -2.04 -16.06 3.68
N LEU A 76 -0.86 -16.46 4.13
CA LEU A 76 -0.30 -16.03 5.41
C LEU A 76 0.00 -14.53 5.41
N LEU A 77 0.58 -14.00 4.33
CA LEU A 77 0.84 -12.57 4.18
C LEU A 77 -0.46 -11.77 4.19
N VAL A 78 -1.48 -12.19 3.45
CA VAL A 78 -2.80 -11.54 3.47
C VAL A 78 -3.40 -11.57 4.87
N ALA A 79 -3.37 -12.70 5.57
CA ALA A 79 -3.87 -12.80 6.95
C ALA A 79 -3.12 -11.83 7.90
N ALA A 80 -1.80 -11.70 7.75
CA ALA A 80 -1.00 -10.76 8.52
C ALA A 80 -1.38 -9.30 8.22
N ILE A 81 -1.52 -8.94 6.93
CA ILE A 81 -1.94 -7.59 6.53
C ILE A 81 -3.32 -7.27 7.11
N ARG A 82 -4.29 -8.19 7.04
CA ARG A 82 -5.64 -8.00 7.62
C ARG A 82 -5.58 -7.71 9.12
N ARG A 83 -4.77 -8.46 9.87
CA ARG A 83 -4.61 -8.27 11.32
C ARG A 83 -3.98 -6.93 11.69
N HIS A 84 -3.12 -6.40 10.84
CA HIS A 84 -2.41 -5.14 11.07
C HIS A 84 -2.97 -3.97 10.23
N ALA A 85 -4.15 -4.13 9.62
CA ALA A 85 -4.73 -3.18 8.66
C ALA A 85 -4.93 -1.78 9.25
N TRP A 86 -5.25 -1.69 10.55
CA TRP A 86 -5.39 -0.41 11.25
C TRP A 86 -4.11 0.44 11.18
N THR A 87 -2.91 -0.17 11.17
CA THR A 87 -1.62 0.55 11.06
C THR A 87 -1.40 1.20 9.69
N PHE A 88 -2.19 0.81 8.69
CA PHE A 88 -2.15 1.35 7.33
C PHE A 88 -3.28 2.36 7.08
N GLY A 89 -4.00 2.79 8.13
CA GLY A 89 -5.17 3.66 7.96
C GLY A 89 -6.34 2.97 7.28
N MET A 90 -6.42 1.63 7.36
CA MET A 90 -7.53 0.82 6.87
C MET A 90 -8.35 0.28 8.06
N PRO A 91 -9.17 1.13 8.73
CA PRO A 91 -9.90 0.72 9.94
C PRO A 91 -10.93 -0.38 9.66
N ASP A 92 -11.54 -0.37 8.47
CA ASP A 92 -12.49 -1.40 8.02
C ASP A 92 -11.80 -2.68 7.52
N GLY A 93 -10.47 -2.72 7.65
CA GLY A 93 -9.66 -3.88 7.30
C GLY A 93 -9.41 -4.02 5.80
N LEU A 94 -9.07 -5.24 5.43
CA LEU A 94 -8.76 -5.65 4.07
C LEU A 94 -9.45 -6.98 3.80
N ASP A 95 -10.02 -7.12 2.61
CA ASP A 95 -10.56 -8.40 2.12
C ASP A 95 -9.76 -8.92 0.94
N ALA A 96 -9.91 -10.21 0.65
CA ALA A 96 -9.19 -10.86 -0.43
C ALA A 96 -10.05 -11.90 -1.15
N ALA A 97 -9.94 -11.93 -2.48
CA ALA A 97 -10.49 -12.99 -3.33
C ALA A 97 -9.35 -13.74 -4.02
N TRP A 98 -9.48 -15.07 -4.10
CA TRP A 98 -8.46 -15.96 -4.63
C TRP A 98 -8.83 -16.58 -5.99
N ARG A 99 -10.13 -16.60 -6.33
CA ARG A 99 -10.63 -17.17 -7.58
C ARG A 99 -10.23 -16.26 -8.75
N GLY A 100 -9.58 -16.86 -9.75
CA GLY A 100 -9.07 -16.16 -10.93
C GLY A 100 -7.81 -15.32 -10.67
N GLY A 101 -7.11 -15.56 -9.56
CA GLY A 101 -5.96 -14.78 -9.11
C GLY A 101 -6.25 -14.01 -7.82
N LEU A 102 -5.18 -13.66 -7.11
CA LEU A 102 -5.28 -12.92 -5.85
C LEU A 102 -5.66 -11.46 -6.11
N ARG A 103 -6.72 -11.00 -5.46
CA ARG A 103 -7.17 -9.60 -5.44
C ARG A 103 -7.38 -9.15 -4.00
N LEU A 104 -6.87 -7.98 -3.66
CA LEU A 104 -7.11 -7.33 -2.36
C LEU A 104 -8.16 -6.24 -2.52
N PHE A 105 -9.03 -6.08 -1.53
CA PHE A 105 -10.15 -5.14 -1.53
C PHE A 105 -10.05 -4.24 -0.30
N LEU A 106 -10.06 -2.93 -0.54
CA LEU A 106 -10.05 -1.91 0.48
C LEU A 106 -11.34 -1.09 0.37
N ALA A 107 -12.31 -1.40 1.24
CA ALA A 107 -13.61 -0.74 1.28
C ALA A 107 -13.51 0.69 1.83
N ALA A 108 -12.58 0.94 2.77
CA ALA A 108 -12.21 2.28 3.21
C ALA A 108 -10.71 2.50 3.02
N ASN A 109 -10.39 3.19 1.93
CA ASN A 109 -9.05 3.66 1.66
C ASN A 109 -9.03 5.20 1.78
N PRO A 110 -8.44 5.76 2.85
CA PRO A 110 -8.49 7.19 3.08
C PRO A 110 -7.68 8.00 2.06
N ILE A 111 -6.67 7.38 1.41
CA ILE A 111 -5.88 8.04 0.35
C ILE A 111 -6.60 8.03 -1.02
N ALA A 112 -7.75 7.36 -1.14
CA ALA A 112 -8.60 7.39 -2.32
C ALA A 112 -9.55 8.60 -2.24
N VAL A 113 -9.06 9.77 -2.62
CA VAL A 113 -9.83 11.02 -2.61
C VAL A 113 -10.77 11.08 -3.83
N PRO A 114 -12.08 11.30 -3.66
CA PRO A 114 -13.05 11.34 -4.77
C PRO A 114 -12.69 12.34 -5.89
N GLY A 115 -13.12 12.03 -7.12
CA GLY A 115 -12.96 12.90 -8.29
C GLY A 115 -11.81 12.52 -9.23
N ALA A 116 -11.22 11.33 -9.07
CA ALA A 116 -10.20 10.83 -9.99
C ALA A 116 -10.84 10.21 -11.25
N ALA A 117 -10.18 10.35 -12.39
CA ALA A 117 -10.61 9.74 -13.65
C ALA A 117 -10.36 8.21 -13.72
N GLY A 118 -9.67 7.64 -12.72
CA GLY A 118 -9.31 6.22 -12.70
C GLY A 118 -8.53 5.83 -11.44
N PRO A 119 -7.83 4.67 -11.48
CA PRO A 119 -6.93 4.25 -10.42
C PRO A 119 -5.89 5.30 -10.05
N GLY A 120 -5.50 5.31 -8.78
CA GLY A 120 -4.55 6.27 -8.26
C GLY A 120 -4.03 5.95 -6.86
N CYS A 121 -4.36 4.83 -6.24
CA CYS A 121 -3.87 4.47 -4.91
C CYS A 121 -2.43 3.91 -4.95
N ASP A 122 -1.54 4.63 -5.62
CA ASP A 122 -0.19 4.22 -5.99
C ASP A 122 0.69 3.85 -4.78
N PHE A 123 0.49 4.54 -3.66
CA PHE A 123 1.15 4.24 -2.39
C PHE A 123 0.85 2.82 -1.89
N HIS A 124 -0.43 2.40 -1.92
CA HIS A 124 -0.79 1.03 -1.54
C HIS A 124 -0.28 0.01 -2.55
N ALA A 125 -0.36 0.32 -3.84
CA ALA A 125 0.19 -0.56 -4.88
C ALA A 125 1.70 -0.78 -4.69
N GLY A 126 2.48 0.28 -4.40
CA GLY A 126 3.93 0.20 -4.16
C GLY A 126 4.27 -0.58 -2.89
N THR A 127 3.54 -0.32 -1.80
CA THR A 127 3.72 -1.01 -0.52
C THR A 127 3.46 -2.51 -0.67
N PHE A 128 2.33 -2.88 -1.27
CA PHE A 128 1.97 -4.29 -1.44
C PHE A 128 2.94 -4.98 -2.39
N GLU A 129 3.34 -4.36 -3.49
CA GLU A 129 4.25 -5.01 -4.44
C GLU A 129 5.58 -5.39 -3.79
N VAL A 130 6.19 -4.49 -3.02
CA VAL A 130 7.43 -4.79 -2.28
C VAL A 130 7.24 -5.97 -1.33
N LEU A 131 6.13 -6.01 -0.58
CA LEU A 131 5.88 -7.10 0.36
C LEU A 131 5.68 -8.45 -0.34
N PHE A 132 4.86 -8.48 -1.40
CA PHE A 132 4.59 -9.71 -2.15
C PHE A 132 5.83 -10.20 -2.90
N GLN A 133 6.62 -9.31 -3.49
CA GLN A 133 7.88 -9.69 -4.13
C GLN A 133 8.88 -10.26 -3.13
N ALA A 134 9.01 -9.63 -1.96
CA ALA A 134 10.01 -10.02 -0.97
C ALA A 134 9.65 -11.27 -0.17
N LEU A 135 8.37 -11.60 -0.04
CA LEU A 135 7.87 -12.65 0.86
C LEU A 135 7.12 -13.79 0.17
N VAL A 136 6.70 -13.61 -1.09
CA VAL A 136 5.92 -14.62 -1.82
C VAL A 136 6.63 -15.04 -3.10
N ASP A 137 6.81 -14.12 -4.05
CA ASP A 137 7.48 -14.40 -5.32
C ASP A 137 7.91 -13.09 -5.99
N ARG A 138 9.22 -12.98 -6.30
CA ARG A 138 9.86 -11.79 -6.88
C ARG A 138 9.26 -11.32 -8.20
N HIS A 139 8.52 -12.16 -8.91
CA HIS A 139 7.89 -11.83 -10.19
C HIS A 139 6.47 -11.28 -10.05
N LEU A 140 5.96 -11.14 -8.82
CA LEU A 140 4.63 -10.57 -8.61
C LEU A 140 4.62 -9.06 -8.85
N VAL A 141 3.56 -8.60 -9.52
CA VAL A 141 3.25 -7.19 -9.71
C VAL A 141 1.88 -6.90 -9.10
N VAL A 142 1.70 -5.68 -8.60
CA VAL A 142 0.44 -5.22 -8.01
C VAL A 142 -0.11 -4.08 -8.83
N ARG A 143 -1.31 -4.26 -9.37
CA ARG A 143 -2.02 -3.22 -10.12
C ARG A 143 -3.37 -2.93 -9.51
N GLU A 144 -3.67 -1.65 -9.31
CA GLU A 144 -5.02 -1.24 -8.96
C GLU A 144 -5.91 -1.31 -10.21
N THR A 145 -7.03 -2.03 -10.10
CA THR A 145 -7.97 -2.27 -11.20
C THR A 145 -9.32 -1.58 -11.00
N ALA A 146 -9.61 -1.11 -9.79
CA ALA A 146 -10.78 -0.31 -9.45
C ALA A 146 -10.41 0.58 -8.26
N CYS A 147 -10.95 1.80 -8.22
CA CYS A 147 -10.62 2.78 -7.19
C CYS A 147 -11.86 3.54 -6.72
N ARG A 148 -11.98 3.75 -5.41
CA ARG A 148 -13.08 4.54 -4.83
C ARG A 148 -13.04 6.00 -5.25
N ALA A 149 -11.84 6.53 -5.50
CA ALA A 149 -11.65 7.88 -6.03
C ALA A 149 -12.39 8.09 -7.37
N ALA A 150 -12.54 7.01 -8.15
CA ALA A 150 -13.23 6.98 -9.44
C ALA A 150 -14.67 6.45 -9.34
N GLY A 151 -15.24 6.35 -8.14
CA GLY A 151 -16.64 5.94 -7.92
C GLY A 151 -16.88 4.44 -7.75
N HIS A 152 -15.84 3.60 -7.71
CA HIS A 152 -16.01 2.17 -7.40
C HIS A 152 -16.31 1.92 -5.91
N PRO A 153 -16.95 0.80 -5.55
CA PRO A 153 -17.28 0.49 -4.15
C PRO A 153 -16.04 0.24 -3.27
N ALA A 154 -14.92 -0.19 -3.86
CA ALA A 154 -13.67 -0.47 -3.17
C ALA A 154 -12.46 -0.15 -4.06
N CYS A 155 -11.30 0.05 -3.44
CA CYS A 155 -10.03 0.01 -4.16
C CYS A 155 -9.60 -1.46 -4.29
N VAL A 156 -9.35 -1.92 -5.51
CA VAL A 156 -9.07 -3.33 -5.80
C VAL A 156 -7.68 -3.47 -6.39
N PHE A 157 -6.84 -4.28 -5.77
CA PHE A 157 -5.45 -4.53 -6.19
C PHE A 157 -5.31 -5.97 -6.67
N ALA A 158 -5.10 -6.15 -7.97
CA ALA A 158 -4.80 -7.45 -8.57
C ALA A 158 -3.31 -7.79 -8.43
N ILE A 159 -3.04 -9.00 -7.97
CA ILE A 159 -1.69 -9.53 -7.74
C ILE A 159 -1.48 -10.71 -8.66
N ARG A 160 -0.52 -10.57 -9.59
CA ARG A 160 -0.24 -11.56 -10.63
C ARG A 160 1.24 -11.59 -10.95
N ARG A 161 1.71 -12.66 -11.60
CA ARG A 161 3.05 -12.63 -12.20
C ARG A 161 3.10 -11.59 -13.33
N GLY A 162 4.18 -10.81 -13.33
CA GLY A 162 4.52 -9.80 -14.32
C GLY A 162 5.15 -10.40 -15.56
#